data_AF-A0AAD7CNQ5-F1
#
_entry.id   AF-A0AAD7CNQ5-F1
#
_cell.length_a   1.000
_cell.length_b   1.000
_cell.length_c   1.000
_cell.angle_alpha   90.00
_cell.angle_beta   90.00
_cell.angle_gamma   90.00
#
_symmetry.space_group_name_H-M   'P 1'
#
loop_
_entity.id
_entity.type
_entity.pdbx_description
1 polymer ?
#
loop_
_entity_poly.entity_id
_entity_poly.type
_entity_poly.pdbx_seq_one_letter_code
_entity_poly.pdbx_strand_id
1 'polypeptide(L)'
;MHSLILRHASRLQSLELFTHRDCFFELADIRPFPLLRDLMLGSFGGMLQSSGAPIPVFSGAPLLRHLSLEDMAPSALLMPWSQLTKFTGVLVSLQECLGVLRLTPSLCEFIRCNSPEDEEILIQDPPMHHSNINSLTIQASDEVDHDILEFLTLPRLQNFRLGDRFGRWTEELDDIILRFLSRTSATLRTFAIGLSPWMA
;
A
#
# COMPACT_ATOMS: atom_id res chain seq x y z
N MET A 1 -13.97 -4.94 -22.18
CA MET A 1 -13.51 -5.35 -20.82
C MET A 1 -14.62 -5.18 -19.79
N HIS A 2 -15.23 -3.99 -19.68
CA HIS A 2 -16.30 -3.70 -18.71
C HIS A 2 -17.49 -4.67 -18.71
N SER A 3 -17.97 -5.11 -19.89
CA SER A 3 -19.09 -6.06 -19.99
C SER A 3 -18.82 -7.43 -19.35
N LEU A 4 -17.56 -7.88 -19.33
CA LEU A 4 -17.19 -9.15 -18.69
C LEU A 4 -17.12 -9.00 -17.17
N ILE A 5 -16.51 -7.93 -16.67
CA ILE A 5 -16.47 -7.63 -15.22
C ILE A 5 -17.90 -7.52 -14.69
N LEU A 6 -18.76 -6.77 -15.39
CA LEU A 6 -20.18 -6.63 -15.07
C LEU A 6 -20.93 -7.97 -15.00
N ARG A 7 -20.68 -8.87 -15.96
CA ARG A 7 -21.36 -10.16 -16.03
C ARG A 7 -20.96 -11.11 -14.90
N HIS A 8 -19.76 -10.92 -14.34
CA HIS A 8 -19.18 -11.82 -13.34
C HIS A 8 -19.04 -11.19 -11.95
N ALA A 9 -19.34 -9.90 -11.76
CA ALA A 9 -19.11 -9.14 -10.52
C ALA A 9 -19.61 -9.83 -9.24
N SER A 10 -20.78 -10.48 -9.28
CA SER A 10 -21.35 -11.19 -8.12
C SER A 10 -20.59 -12.44 -7.70
N ARG A 11 -19.69 -12.95 -8.55
CA ARG A 11 -18.92 -14.19 -8.35
C ARG A 11 -17.42 -13.96 -8.24
N LEU A 12 -16.94 -12.75 -8.54
CA LEU A 12 -15.52 -12.42 -8.48
C LEU A 12 -15.05 -12.38 -7.03
N GLN A 13 -13.95 -13.10 -6.76
CA GLN A 13 -13.25 -13.08 -5.47
C GLN A 13 -11.93 -12.33 -5.58
N SER A 14 -11.28 -12.40 -6.74
CA SER A 14 -10.10 -11.60 -7.09
C SER A 14 -10.38 -10.82 -8.36
N LEU A 15 -9.93 -9.57 -8.40
CA LEU A 15 -9.97 -8.71 -9.58
C LEU A 15 -8.64 -8.00 -9.72
N GLU A 16 -8.03 -8.15 -10.88
CA GLU A 16 -6.85 -7.40 -11.29
C GLU A 16 -7.24 -6.54 -12.49
N LEU A 17 -7.04 -5.23 -12.37
CA LEU A 17 -7.44 -4.29 -13.39
C LEU A 17 -6.36 -3.24 -13.62
N PHE A 18 -5.80 -3.27 -14.82
CA PHE A 18 -4.83 -2.29 -15.29
C PHE A 18 -5.40 -1.59 -16.50
N THR A 19 -5.69 -0.30 -16.37
CA THR A 19 -6.36 0.46 -17.43
C THR A 19 -6.02 1.94 -17.36
N HIS A 20 -6.35 2.67 -18.42
CA HIS A 20 -6.25 4.13 -18.39
C HIS A 20 -7.18 4.71 -17.33
N ARG A 21 -6.75 5.80 -16.68
CA ARG A 21 -7.49 6.47 -15.59
C ARG A 21 -8.97 6.70 -15.90
N ASP A 22 -9.26 7.09 -17.14
CA ASP A 22 -10.62 7.47 -17.55
C ASP A 22 -11.58 6.28 -17.54
N CYS A 23 -11.06 5.06 -17.71
CA CYS A 23 -11.86 3.84 -17.70
C CYS A 23 -12.37 3.48 -16.30
N PHE A 24 -11.72 3.94 -15.22
CA PHE A 24 -12.20 3.66 -13.87
C PHE A 24 -13.52 4.36 -13.56
N PHE A 25 -13.77 5.53 -14.16
CA PHE A 25 -15.05 6.23 -14.01
C PHE A 25 -16.21 5.48 -14.67
N GLU A 26 -15.95 4.75 -15.76
CA GLU A 26 -16.96 3.88 -16.37
C GLU A 26 -17.35 2.70 -15.46
N LEU A 27 -16.52 2.38 -14.46
CA LEU A 27 -16.82 1.32 -13.50
C LEU A 27 -17.71 1.80 -12.35
N ALA A 28 -17.91 3.11 -12.19
CA ALA A 28 -18.67 3.66 -11.06
C ALA A 28 -20.12 3.14 -11.00
N ASP A 29 -20.70 2.80 -12.16
CA ASP A 29 -22.06 2.28 -12.28
C ASP A 29 -22.17 0.74 -12.10
N ILE A 30 -21.06 0.07 -11.77
CA ILE A 30 -21.04 -1.39 -11.62
C ILE A 30 -21.74 -1.81 -10.32
N ARG A 31 -22.54 -2.88 -10.43
CA ARG A 31 -23.19 -3.55 -9.29
C ARG A 31 -22.17 -3.93 -8.20
N PRO A 32 -22.59 -4.05 -6.93
CA PRO A 32 -21.69 -4.40 -5.84
C PRO A 32 -20.91 -5.69 -6.13
N PHE A 33 -19.70 -5.75 -5.56
CA PHE A 33 -18.80 -6.90 -5.61
C PHE A 33 -18.87 -7.68 -4.28
N PRO A 34 -19.95 -8.44 -4.01
CA PRO A 34 -20.23 -9.00 -2.69
C PRO A 34 -19.19 -10.03 -2.23
N LEU A 35 -18.51 -10.69 -3.17
CA LEU A 35 -17.56 -11.76 -2.90
C LEU A 35 -16.09 -11.35 -3.06
N LEU A 36 -15.82 -10.11 -3.47
CA LEU A 36 -14.47 -9.64 -3.77
C LEU A 36 -13.66 -9.53 -2.49
N ARG A 37 -12.48 -10.15 -2.50
CA ARG A 37 -11.53 -10.25 -1.38
C ARG A 37 -10.18 -9.65 -1.73
N ASP A 38 -9.76 -9.83 -2.98
CA ASP A 38 -8.47 -9.41 -3.51
C ASP A 38 -8.71 -8.42 -4.66
N LEU A 39 -8.10 -7.25 -4.56
CA LEU A 39 -8.19 -6.23 -5.60
C LEU A 39 -6.79 -5.69 -5.92
N MET A 40 -6.42 -5.76 -7.19
CA MET A 40 -5.24 -5.08 -7.72
C MET A 40 -5.66 -4.07 -8.78
N LEU A 41 -5.29 -2.82 -8.59
CA LEU A 41 -5.56 -1.74 -9.53
C LEU A 41 -4.24 -1.13 -9.99
N GLY A 42 -4.12 -0.92 -11.29
CA GLY A 42 -3.03 -0.14 -11.87
C GLY A 42 -3.54 0.87 -12.88
N SER A 43 -2.87 2.01 -12.94
CA SER A 43 -3.07 3.00 -14.00
C SER A 43 -1.91 2.96 -14.98
N PHE A 44 -2.19 3.17 -16.28
CA PHE A 44 -1.16 3.53 -17.25
C PHE A 44 -1.45 4.94 -17.77
N GLY A 45 -0.42 5.78 -17.88
CA GLY A 45 -0.54 7.17 -18.33
C GLY A 45 -0.27 8.23 -17.25
N GLY A 46 0.32 7.84 -16.12
CA GLY A 46 0.69 8.70 -15.00
C GLY A 46 -0.27 8.59 -13.82
N MET A 47 0.20 9.03 -12.65
CA MET A 47 -0.53 8.97 -11.38
C MET A 47 -1.94 9.55 -11.52
N LEU A 48 -2.93 8.74 -11.13
CA LEU A 48 -4.32 9.18 -11.01
C LEU A 48 -4.44 10.07 -9.76
N GLN A 49 -4.16 11.37 -9.93
CA GLN A 49 -4.27 12.35 -8.84
C GLN A 49 -5.73 12.59 -8.42
N SER A 50 -5.93 12.95 -7.15
CA SER A 50 -7.24 13.15 -6.51
C SER A 50 -7.99 14.44 -6.93
N SER A 51 -7.77 14.95 -8.15
CA SER A 51 -8.37 16.22 -8.58
C SER A 51 -9.89 16.17 -8.81
N GLY A 52 -10.49 14.98 -8.69
CA GLY A 52 -11.92 14.73 -8.83
C GLY A 52 -12.55 14.01 -7.64
N ALA A 53 -13.84 13.69 -7.78
CA ALA A 53 -14.55 12.88 -6.79
C ALA A 53 -13.96 11.47 -6.72
N PRO A 54 -13.79 10.88 -5.51
CA PRO A 54 -13.32 9.51 -5.36
C PRO A 54 -14.25 8.51 -6.08
N ILE A 55 -13.65 7.48 -6.68
CA ILE A 55 -14.37 6.47 -7.45
C ILE A 55 -15.07 5.49 -6.47
N PRO A 56 -16.41 5.38 -6.49
CA PRO A 56 -17.16 4.60 -5.49
C PRO A 56 -17.31 3.11 -5.78
N VAL A 57 -16.75 2.62 -6.88
CA VAL A 57 -17.04 1.28 -7.43
C VAL A 57 -16.82 0.13 -6.44
N PHE A 58 -15.82 0.22 -5.57
CA PHE A 58 -15.47 -0.85 -4.63
C PHE A 58 -15.97 -0.60 -3.20
N SER A 59 -16.69 0.51 -2.96
CA SER A 59 -17.28 0.82 -1.64
C SER A 59 -18.24 -0.27 -1.16
N GLY A 60 -18.90 -0.98 -2.09
CA GLY A 60 -19.81 -2.09 -1.84
C GLY A 60 -19.17 -3.48 -1.78
N ALA A 61 -17.86 -3.59 -1.51
CA ALA A 61 -17.14 -4.87 -1.40
C ALA A 61 -16.89 -5.28 0.08
N PRO A 62 -17.89 -5.85 0.79
CA PRO A 62 -17.82 -6.10 2.24
C PRO A 62 -16.83 -7.20 2.65
N LEU A 63 -16.34 -7.98 1.69
CA LEU A 63 -15.36 -9.04 1.94
C LEU A 63 -13.95 -8.65 1.51
N LEU A 64 -13.73 -7.40 1.07
CA LEU A 64 -12.41 -6.97 0.63
C LEU A 64 -11.42 -7.01 1.80
N ARG A 65 -10.28 -7.67 1.58
CA ARG A 65 -9.23 -7.87 2.58
C ARG A 65 -7.86 -7.43 2.06
N HIS A 66 -7.60 -7.61 0.76
CA HIS A 66 -6.32 -7.30 0.17
C HIS A 66 -6.49 -6.25 -0.94
N LEU A 67 -5.69 -5.19 -0.86
CA LEU A 67 -5.65 -4.15 -1.86
C LEU A 67 -4.21 -3.94 -2.34
N SER A 68 -4.01 -3.97 -3.64
CA SER A 68 -2.76 -3.59 -4.29
C SER A 68 -3.03 -2.42 -5.24
N LEU A 69 -2.28 -1.34 -5.09
CA LEU A 69 -2.36 -0.16 -5.96
C LEU A 69 -1.02 0.02 -6.68
N GLU A 70 -1.07 0.26 -7.97
CA GLU A 70 0.09 0.57 -8.81
C GLU A 70 -0.14 1.88 -9.56
N ASP A 71 0.70 2.89 -9.31
CA ASP A 71 0.60 4.22 -9.93
C ASP A 71 -0.79 4.86 -9.73
N MET A 72 -1.37 4.69 -8.54
CA MET A 72 -2.72 5.15 -8.21
C MET A 72 -2.80 5.68 -6.78
N ALA A 73 -3.28 6.92 -6.67
CA ALA A 73 -3.52 7.56 -5.38
C ALA A 73 -4.62 6.82 -4.59
N PRO A 74 -4.36 6.36 -3.36
CA PRO A 74 -5.38 5.76 -2.50
C PRO A 74 -6.58 6.69 -2.29
N SER A 75 -6.35 8.00 -2.23
CA SER A 75 -7.39 9.03 -2.06
C SER A 75 -8.37 9.13 -3.24
N ALA A 76 -8.00 8.62 -4.41
CA ALA A 76 -8.88 8.58 -5.58
C ALA A 76 -9.96 7.48 -5.49
N LEU A 77 -9.90 6.60 -4.48
CA LEU A 77 -10.80 5.46 -4.33
C LEU A 77 -11.62 5.57 -3.05
N LEU A 78 -12.93 5.35 -3.16
CA LEU A 78 -13.78 5.14 -2.00
C LEU A 78 -13.85 3.64 -1.70
N MET A 79 -13.08 3.23 -0.70
CA MET A 79 -12.90 1.83 -0.30
C MET A 79 -13.39 1.57 1.12
N PRO A 80 -13.77 0.32 1.45
CA PRO A 80 -13.93 -0.11 2.83
C PRO A 80 -12.54 -0.34 3.48
N TRP A 81 -11.82 0.75 3.76
CA TRP A 81 -10.43 0.71 4.25
C TRP A 81 -10.26 -0.04 5.58
N SER A 82 -11.17 0.13 6.52
CA SER A 82 -11.02 -0.36 7.90
C SER A 82 -10.95 -1.88 8.03
N GLN A 83 -11.40 -2.62 7.01
CA GLN A 83 -11.41 -4.08 6.99
C GLN A 83 -10.25 -4.71 6.21
N LEU A 84 -9.37 -3.90 5.59
CA LEU A 84 -8.20 -4.41 4.89
C LEU A 84 -7.21 -5.01 5.88
N THR A 85 -6.68 -6.18 5.52
CA THR A 85 -5.66 -6.92 6.27
C THR A 85 -4.32 -6.92 5.54
N LYS A 86 -4.31 -6.65 4.23
CA LYS A 86 -3.10 -6.50 3.42
C LYS A 86 -3.21 -5.30 2.50
N PHE A 87 -2.14 -4.53 2.43
CA PHE A 87 -1.99 -3.44 1.49
C PHE A 87 -0.63 -3.50 0.80
N THR A 88 -0.63 -3.33 -0.52
CA THR A 88 0.56 -3.18 -1.35
C THR A 88 0.45 -1.87 -2.12
N GLY A 89 1.37 -0.93 -1.86
CA GLY A 89 1.51 0.30 -2.63
C GLY A 89 2.73 0.22 -3.55
N VAL A 90 2.51 0.27 -4.86
CA VAL A 90 3.55 0.35 -5.88
C VAL A 90 3.46 1.71 -6.55
N LEU A 91 4.54 2.50 -6.56
CA LEU A 91 4.50 3.88 -7.07
C LEU A 91 3.45 4.73 -6.34
N VAL A 92 3.40 4.57 -5.01
CA VAL A 92 2.53 5.34 -4.11
C VAL A 92 3.43 6.17 -3.19
N SER A 93 3.15 7.47 -3.09
CA SER A 93 3.94 8.40 -2.28
C SER A 93 3.98 8.01 -0.80
N LEU A 94 4.98 8.50 -0.05
CA LEU A 94 5.04 8.29 1.39
C LEU A 94 3.79 8.81 2.08
N GLN A 95 3.35 10.03 1.75
CA GLN A 95 2.21 10.67 2.38
C GLN A 95 0.92 9.87 2.18
N GLU A 96 0.70 9.33 0.99
CA GLU A 96 -0.43 8.47 0.69
C GLU A 96 -0.36 7.14 1.45
N CYS A 97 0.83 6.53 1.54
CA CYS A 97 1.04 5.33 2.35
C CYS A 97 0.69 5.58 3.82
N LEU A 98 1.11 6.72 4.38
CA LEU A 98 0.76 7.11 5.76
C LEU A 98 -0.76 7.33 5.90
N GLY A 99 -1.39 7.93 4.89
CA GLY A 99 -2.85 8.05 4.80
C GLY A 99 -3.56 6.70 4.84
N VAL A 100 -3.09 5.72 4.06
CA VAL A 100 -3.64 4.35 4.06
C VAL A 100 -3.49 3.70 5.43
N LEU A 101 -2.32 3.82 6.06
CA LEU A 101 -2.06 3.24 7.38
C LEU A 101 -3.03 3.77 8.45
N ARG A 102 -3.42 5.05 8.37
CA ARG A 102 -4.43 5.66 9.26
C ARG A 102 -5.83 5.11 9.01
N LEU A 103 -6.16 4.83 7.76
CA LEU A 103 -7.48 4.33 7.35
C LEU A 103 -7.64 2.81 7.56
N THR A 104 -6.55 2.09 7.82
CA THR A 104 -6.51 0.62 7.86
C THR A 104 -6.06 0.07 9.24
N PRO A 105 -6.80 0.31 10.35
CA PRO A 105 -6.41 -0.17 11.68
C PRO A 105 -6.33 -1.71 11.80
N SER A 106 -6.98 -2.45 10.89
CA SER A 106 -6.97 -3.91 10.85
C SER A 106 -5.81 -4.50 10.03
N LEU A 107 -4.92 -3.66 9.49
CA LEU A 107 -3.84 -4.10 8.62
C LEU A 107 -2.87 -5.03 9.36
N CYS A 108 -2.55 -6.16 8.72
CA CYS A 108 -1.62 -7.17 9.22
C CYS A 108 -0.32 -7.19 8.40
N GLU A 109 -0.42 -6.89 7.10
CA GLU A 109 0.69 -6.89 6.16
C GLU A 109 0.69 -5.59 5.35
N PHE A 110 1.84 -4.92 5.35
CA PHE A 110 2.07 -3.69 4.59
C PHE A 110 3.30 -3.85 3.71
N ILE A 111 3.11 -3.58 2.41
CA ILE A 111 4.16 -3.64 1.40
C ILE A 111 4.21 -2.28 0.69
N ARG A 112 5.37 -1.63 0.69
CA ARG A 112 5.67 -0.45 -0.11
C ARG A 112 6.75 -0.81 -1.13
N CYS A 113 6.54 -0.47 -2.40
CA CYS A 113 7.49 -0.73 -3.47
C CYS A 113 7.62 0.48 -4.39
N ASN A 114 8.85 0.92 -4.66
CA ASN A 114 9.18 1.98 -5.61
C ASN A 114 8.35 3.25 -5.39
N SER A 115 8.82 4.24 -4.64
CA SER A 115 8.07 5.51 -4.56
C SER A 115 8.36 6.42 -5.75
N PRO A 116 7.38 7.20 -6.22
CA PRO A 116 7.72 8.42 -6.95
C PRO A 116 8.59 9.33 -6.06
N GLU A 117 9.38 10.21 -6.69
CA GLU A 117 10.06 11.30 -5.97
C GLU A 117 9.02 12.10 -5.19
N ASP A 118 9.09 12.03 -3.86
CA ASP A 118 8.19 12.75 -2.98
C ASP A 118 8.63 14.22 -2.93
N GLU A 119 7.72 15.16 -3.20
CA GLU A 119 7.97 16.59 -2.93
C GLU A 119 8.18 16.81 -1.43
N GLU A 120 8.99 17.82 -1.07
CA GLU A 120 9.41 18.12 0.31
C GLU A 120 8.33 17.81 1.35
N ILE A 121 8.60 16.74 2.09
CA ILE A 121 7.65 16.11 2.97
C ILE A 121 7.55 16.94 4.25
N LEU A 122 6.53 17.81 4.34
CA LEU A 122 6.20 18.55 5.57
C LEU A 122 5.52 17.63 6.59
N ILE A 123 6.14 16.51 7.00
CA ILE A 123 5.53 15.66 8.03
C ILE A 123 5.78 16.26 9.41
N GLN A 124 4.71 16.81 9.99
CA GLN A 124 4.61 17.15 11.41
C GLN A 124 3.85 16.09 12.23
N ASP A 125 3.51 14.95 11.62
CA ASP A 125 2.63 13.98 12.26
C ASP A 125 3.36 13.10 13.28
N PRO A 126 2.71 12.77 14.41
CA PRO A 126 3.30 11.90 15.42
C PRO A 126 3.51 10.47 14.88
N PRO A 127 4.46 9.71 15.45
CA PRO A 127 4.65 8.30 15.11
C PRO A 127 3.33 7.52 15.23
N MET A 128 2.99 6.80 14.18
CA MET A 128 1.80 5.97 14.11
C MET A 128 2.05 4.62 14.77
N HIS A 129 1.14 4.27 15.66
CA HIS A 129 1.16 2.99 16.35
C HIS A 129 0.18 2.02 15.68
N HIS A 130 0.70 0.92 15.13
CA HIS A 130 -0.12 -0.08 14.46
C HIS A 130 0.03 -1.45 15.13
N SER A 131 -0.98 -1.86 15.88
CA SER A 131 -0.91 -3.03 16.78
C SER A 131 -1.10 -4.37 16.08
N ASN A 132 -1.50 -4.38 14.81
CA ASN A 132 -1.88 -5.59 14.09
C ASN A 132 -0.87 -5.98 13.00
N ILE A 133 -0.09 -5.02 12.49
CA ILE A 133 0.94 -5.29 11.49
C ILE A 133 1.98 -6.23 12.08
N ASN A 134 2.09 -7.40 11.46
CA ASN A 134 3.06 -8.44 11.78
C ASN A 134 4.05 -8.69 10.63
N SER A 135 3.79 -8.12 9.46
CA SER A 135 4.67 -8.20 8.30
C SER A 135 4.83 -6.83 7.64
N LEU A 136 6.07 -6.35 7.55
CA LEU A 136 6.45 -5.11 6.88
C LEU A 136 7.48 -5.43 5.80
N THR A 137 7.18 -5.03 4.57
CA THR A 137 8.14 -5.08 3.46
C THR A 137 8.25 -3.69 2.83
N ILE A 138 9.47 -3.17 2.75
CA ILE A 138 9.78 -1.92 2.07
C ILE A 138 10.77 -2.26 0.97
N GLN A 139 10.43 -1.97 -0.28
CA GLN A 139 11.33 -2.07 -1.43
C GLN A 139 11.60 -0.66 -1.93
N ALA A 140 12.72 -0.13 -1.47
CA ALA A 140 13.16 1.20 -1.75
C ALA A 140 13.80 1.28 -3.15
N SER A 141 13.39 2.27 -3.93
CA SER A 141 14.12 2.73 -5.11
C SER A 141 15.14 3.80 -4.76
N ASP A 142 14.95 4.55 -3.68
CA ASP A 142 15.82 5.64 -3.23
C ASP A 142 15.95 5.67 -1.70
N GLU A 143 16.72 6.63 -1.17
CA GLU A 143 16.92 6.76 0.28
C GLU A 143 15.63 7.23 1.01
N VAL A 144 14.80 8.04 0.34
CA VAL A 144 13.56 8.64 0.88
C VAL A 144 12.50 7.57 1.20
N ASP A 145 12.55 6.44 0.50
CA ASP A 145 11.65 5.32 0.74
C ASP A 145 11.72 4.76 2.18
N HIS A 146 12.85 4.95 2.87
CA HIS A 146 13.09 4.45 4.22
C HIS A 146 12.47 5.33 5.32
N ASP A 147 12.13 6.58 5.04
CA ASP A 147 11.59 7.54 6.01
C ASP A 147 10.28 7.07 6.65
N ILE A 148 9.53 6.20 5.96
CA ILE A 148 8.33 5.58 6.53
C ILE A 148 8.59 4.91 7.89
N LEU A 149 9.81 4.37 8.08
CA LEU A 149 10.20 3.71 9.33
C LEU A 149 10.21 4.67 10.51
N GLU A 150 10.54 5.95 10.29
CA GLU A 150 10.53 6.98 11.34
C GLU A 150 9.13 7.21 11.92
N PHE A 151 8.10 6.99 11.11
CA PHE A 151 6.70 7.20 11.48
C PHE A 151 6.00 5.95 12.03
N LEU A 152 6.68 4.82 12.15
CA LEU A 152 6.03 3.56 12.52
C LEU A 152 6.50 3.03 13.88
N THR A 153 5.53 2.53 14.64
CA THR A 153 5.72 1.69 15.83
C THR A 153 4.83 0.46 15.70
N LEU A 154 5.44 -0.73 15.55
CA LEU A 154 4.75 -1.96 15.14
C LEU A 154 4.93 -3.09 16.17
N PRO A 155 4.35 -3.04 17.38
CA PRO A 155 4.68 -3.94 18.50
C PRO A 155 4.50 -5.44 18.23
N ARG A 156 3.77 -5.82 17.17
CA ARG A 156 3.56 -7.23 16.78
C ARG A 156 4.36 -7.65 15.55
N LEU A 157 5.34 -6.85 15.12
CA LEU A 157 6.13 -7.13 13.94
C LEU A 157 6.92 -8.44 14.10
N GLN A 158 6.71 -9.38 13.18
CA GLN A 158 7.41 -10.66 13.15
C GLN A 158 8.28 -10.79 11.90
N ASN A 159 7.84 -10.22 10.79
CA ASN A 159 8.55 -10.28 9.51
C ASN A 159 8.88 -8.86 9.08
N PHE A 160 10.17 -8.55 9.02
CA PHE A 160 10.65 -7.29 8.49
C PHE A 160 11.59 -7.56 7.32
N ARG A 161 11.27 -6.96 6.18
CA ARG A 161 12.06 -7.06 4.96
C ARG A 161 12.34 -5.67 4.41
N LEU A 162 13.61 -5.42 4.17
CA LEU A 162 14.09 -4.20 3.54
C LEU A 162 14.81 -4.58 2.24
N GLY A 163 14.18 -4.24 1.13
CA GLY A 163 14.76 -4.32 -0.20
C GLY A 163 15.33 -2.98 -0.58
N ASP A 164 16.54 -2.97 -1.11
CA ASP A 164 17.13 -1.80 -1.76
C ASP A 164 17.52 -2.21 -3.17
N ARG A 165 17.01 -1.48 -4.16
CA ARG A 165 17.25 -1.74 -5.59
C ARG A 165 18.73 -1.56 -5.98
N PHE A 166 19.44 -0.66 -5.30
CA PHE A 166 20.80 -0.28 -5.62
C PHE A 166 21.83 -0.82 -4.62
N GLY A 167 21.39 -1.44 -3.53
CA GLY A 167 22.27 -1.98 -2.49
C GLY A 167 23.14 -0.92 -1.81
N ARG A 168 22.68 0.33 -1.82
CA ARG A 168 23.28 1.48 -1.14
C ARG A 168 22.85 1.48 0.32
N TRP A 169 23.51 0.63 1.09
CA TRP A 169 23.46 0.70 2.54
C TRP A 169 24.26 1.91 3.03
N THR A 170 23.64 2.82 3.76
CA THR A 170 24.27 4.00 4.35
C THR A 170 24.26 3.93 5.89
N GLU A 171 25.17 4.66 6.54
CA GLU A 171 25.16 4.78 8.02
C GLU A 171 23.86 5.43 8.53
N GLU A 172 23.29 6.35 7.76
CA GLU A 172 22.01 6.98 8.09
C GLU A 172 20.85 5.97 8.10
N LEU A 173 20.84 5.03 7.14
CA LEU A 173 19.86 3.96 7.09
C LEU A 173 19.97 3.03 8.31
N ASP A 174 21.19 2.72 8.76
CA ASP A 174 21.42 1.97 10.00
C ASP A 174 20.74 2.67 11.19
N ASP A 175 20.95 3.98 11.33
CA ASP A 175 20.36 4.77 12.41
C ASP A 175 18.82 4.81 12.35
N ILE A 176 18.24 4.93 11.15
CA ILE A 176 16.78 4.88 10.96
C ILE A 176 16.24 3.52 11.40
N ILE A 177 16.87 2.43 10.98
CA ILE A 177 16.44 1.06 11.30
C ILE A 177 16.58 0.79 12.80
N LEU A 178 17.69 1.18 13.43
CA LEU A 178 17.90 1.00 14.86
C LEU A 178 16.86 1.78 15.69
N ARG A 179 16.56 3.02 15.29
CA ARG A 179 15.48 3.83 15.90
C ARG A 179 14.11 3.17 15.72
N PHE A 180 13.82 2.63 14.54
CA PHE A 180 12.57 1.90 14.29
C PHE A 180 12.45 0.61 15.12
N LEU A 181 13.49 -0.22 15.16
CA LEU A 181 13.49 -1.48 15.89
C LEU A 181 13.38 -1.27 17.40
N SER A 182 14.07 -0.25 17.94
CA SER A 182 13.98 0.10 19.36
C SER A 182 12.58 0.54 19.77
N ARG A 183 11.90 1.37 18.96
CA ARG A 183 10.50 1.77 19.20
C ARG A 183 9.54 0.59 19.10
N THR A 184 9.74 -0.25 18.10
CA THR A 184 8.83 -1.36 17.78
C THR A 184 8.91 -2.48 18.83
N SER A 185 10.04 -2.67 19.52
CA SER A 185 10.20 -3.64 20.63
C SER A 185 9.69 -5.06 20.31
N ALA A 186 9.71 -5.45 19.04
CA ALA A 186 9.11 -6.70 18.57
C ALA A 186 10.13 -7.84 18.48
N THR A 187 9.68 -9.07 18.71
CA THR A 187 10.50 -10.27 18.48
C THR A 187 10.41 -10.68 17.01
N LEU A 188 11.36 -10.19 16.21
CA LEU A 188 11.44 -10.56 14.80
C LEU A 188 11.71 -12.06 14.65
N ARG A 189 10.84 -12.72 13.87
CA ARG A 189 11.04 -14.10 13.40
C ARG A 189 11.83 -14.13 12.10
N THR A 190 11.63 -13.13 11.26
CA THR A 190 12.33 -12.98 10.00
C THR A 190 12.77 -11.54 9.85
N PHE A 191 14.06 -11.39 9.61
CA PHE A 191 14.69 -10.11 9.29
C PHE A 191 15.51 -10.34 8.02
N ALA A 192 15.19 -9.61 6.96
CA ALA A 192 15.89 -9.72 5.69
C ALA A 192 16.24 -8.34 5.17
N ILE A 193 17.49 -8.18 4.76
CA ILE A 193 18.02 -7.03 4.07
C ILE A 193 18.68 -7.54 2.78
N GLY A 194 18.43 -6.90 1.65
CA GLY A 194 19.19 -7.17 0.44
C GLY A 194 18.44 -6.88 -0.85
N LEU A 195 18.97 -7.37 -1.97
CA LEU A 195 18.35 -7.21 -3.27
C LEU A 195 16.97 -7.89 -3.31
N SER A 196 15.97 -7.16 -3.80
CA SER A 196 14.60 -7.65 -3.88
C SER A 196 14.50 -8.88 -4.79
N PRO A 197 13.92 -10.02 -4.32
CA PRO A 197 13.73 -11.21 -5.15
C PRO A 197 12.65 -11.05 -6.22
N TRP A 198 11.93 -9.92 -6.25
CA TRP A 198 10.84 -9.64 -7.19
C TRP A 198 11.34 -9.15 -8.57
N MET A 199 12.65 -9.24 -8.82
CA MET A 199 13.31 -8.85 -10.06
C MET A 199 13.83 -10.04 -10.89
N ALA A 200 13.32 -11.26 -10.64
CA ALA A 200 13.60 -12.45 -11.44
C ALA A 200 12.45 -12.76 -12.41
#